data_AF-I4ELY2-F1
#
_entry.id   AF-I4ELY2-F1
#
_cell.length_a   1.000
_cell.length_b   1.000
_cell.length_c   1.000
_cell.angle_alpha   90.00
_cell.angle_beta   90.00
_cell.angle_gamma   90.00
#
_symmetry.space_group_name_H-M   'P 1'
#
loop_
_entity.id
_entity.type
_entity.pdbx_description
1 polymer ?
#
loop_
_entity_poly.entity_id
_entity_poly.type
_entity_poly.pdbx_seq_one_letter_code
_entity_poly.pdbx_strand_id
1 'polypeptide(L)'
;MTIAPYRAQNLALGLNLGWLQQGAVYGGRPIVEMTADLENIRHYAASAGYHGYAGYVDAALAKLQAGQPPTAIISEINTLAGLFQGQAQGQSAAALNLGINLGWLQQGARANNRPVSMAIADLGRVSLYAQQAGYHGYASYVQPTLGKLTSGQPVSATLGDITALIGLLQGEG
;
A
#
# COMPACT_ATOMS: atom_id res chain seq x y z
N MET A 1 -25.76 1.10 -10.21
CA MET A 1 -24.47 0.43 -10.46
C MET A 1 -23.58 0.70 -9.25
N THR A 2 -23.37 -0.30 -8.40
CA THR A 2 -22.74 -0.19 -7.08
C THR A 2 -21.22 -0.05 -7.24
N ILE A 3 -20.73 1.19 -7.16
CA ILE A 3 -19.31 1.56 -7.26
C ILE A 3 -18.53 1.20 -5.97
N ALA A 4 -19.21 1.13 -4.82
CA ALA A 4 -18.61 0.96 -3.49
C ALA A 4 -17.72 -0.29 -3.29
N PRO A 5 -18.11 -1.54 -3.63
CA PRO A 5 -17.33 -2.73 -3.23
C PRO A 5 -15.94 -2.77 -3.85
N TYR A 6 -15.75 -2.15 -5.02
CA TYR A 6 -14.46 -2.14 -5.72
C TYR A 6 -13.46 -1.16 -5.10
N ARG A 7 -13.93 -0.09 -4.44
CA ARG A 7 -13.06 0.93 -3.87
C ARG A 7 -12.30 0.39 -2.64
N ALA A 8 -13.00 -0.27 -1.72
CA ALA A 8 -12.41 -0.90 -0.54
C ALA A 8 -11.40 -1.99 -0.91
N GLN A 9 -11.76 -2.84 -1.88
CA GLN A 9 -10.90 -3.91 -2.38
C GLN A 9 -9.61 -3.35 -3.01
N ASN A 10 -9.72 -2.26 -3.78
CA ASN A 10 -8.56 -1.61 -4.37
C ASN A 10 -7.66 -0.94 -3.34
N LEU A 11 -8.24 -0.31 -2.30
CA LEU A 11 -7.46 0.21 -1.18
C LEU A 11 -6.68 -0.93 -0.50
N ALA A 12 -7.35 -2.04 -0.18
CA ALA A 12 -6.72 -3.19 0.48
C ALA A 12 -5.64 -3.83 -0.40
N LEU A 13 -5.91 -4.00 -1.70
CA LEU A 13 -4.93 -4.47 -2.68
C LEU A 13 -3.69 -3.56 -2.70
N GLY A 14 -3.90 -2.25 -2.75
CA GLY A 14 -2.82 -1.27 -2.74
C GLY A 14 -1.99 -1.32 -1.46
N LEU A 15 -2.63 -1.46 -0.29
CA LEU A 15 -1.93 -1.57 0.99
C LEU A 15 -0.96 -2.75 1.00
N ASN A 16 -1.41 -3.93 0.56
CA ASN A 16 -0.57 -5.13 0.50
C ASN A 16 0.60 -4.96 -0.48
N LEU A 17 0.37 -4.32 -1.64
CA LEU A 17 1.46 -3.98 -2.57
C LEU A 17 2.47 -3.00 -1.95
N GLY A 18 1.99 -1.96 -1.27
CA GLY A 18 2.84 -0.99 -0.60
C GLY A 18 3.69 -1.63 0.50
N TRP A 19 3.09 -2.47 1.35
CA TRP A 19 3.81 -3.20 2.39
C TRP A 19 4.88 -4.13 1.80
N LEU A 20 4.54 -4.90 0.76
CA LEU A 20 5.47 -5.78 0.07
C LEU A 20 6.63 -5.00 -0.53
N GLN A 21 6.35 -3.93 -1.27
CA GLN A 21 7.39 -3.17 -1.96
C GLN A 21 8.32 -2.47 -0.96
N GLN A 22 7.79 -1.85 0.09
CA GLN A 22 8.61 -1.25 1.14
C GLN A 22 9.44 -2.31 1.87
N GLY A 23 8.84 -3.47 2.20
CA GLY A 23 9.52 -4.58 2.86
C GLY A 23 10.61 -5.23 1.99
N ALA A 24 10.36 -5.37 0.69
CA ALA A 24 11.30 -5.95 -0.25
C ALA A 24 12.49 -5.02 -0.55
N VAL A 25 12.24 -3.71 -0.65
CA VAL A 25 13.29 -2.71 -0.98
C VAL A 25 14.11 -2.31 0.26
N TYR A 26 13.45 -2.08 1.40
CA TYR A 26 14.09 -1.49 2.58
C TYR A 26 14.16 -2.45 3.78
N GLY A 27 13.58 -3.64 3.68
CA GLY A 27 13.54 -4.61 4.78
C GLY A 27 12.50 -4.27 5.85
N GLY A 28 12.55 -5.01 6.96
CA GLY A 28 11.68 -4.80 8.13
C GLY A 28 10.30 -5.45 8.03
N ARG A 29 10.04 -6.24 6.97
CA ARG A 29 8.84 -7.07 6.84
C ARG A 29 9.22 -8.56 6.84
N PRO A 30 8.75 -9.36 7.81
CA PRO A 30 9.02 -10.80 7.86
C PRO A 30 8.50 -11.54 6.62
N ILE A 31 9.22 -12.57 6.17
CA ILE A 31 8.81 -13.40 5.01
C ILE A 31 7.38 -13.94 5.19
N VAL A 32 7.01 -14.38 6.40
CA VAL A 32 5.64 -14.86 6.68
C VAL A 32 4.56 -13.81 6.41
N GLU A 33 4.83 -12.53 6.75
CA GLU A 33 3.91 -11.43 6.45
C GLU A 33 3.87 -11.16 4.95
N MET A 34 5.02 -11.21 4.26
CA MET A 34 5.08 -11.03 2.81
C MET A 34 4.33 -12.14 2.05
N THR A 35 4.42 -13.39 2.50
CA THR A 35 3.64 -14.50 1.96
C THR A 35 2.14 -14.27 2.15
N ALA A 36 1.73 -13.79 3.33
CA ALA A 36 0.33 -13.45 3.59
C ALA A 36 -0.15 -12.28 2.70
N ASP A 37 0.67 -11.27 2.47
CA ASP A 37 0.33 -10.16 1.58
C ASP A 37 0.13 -10.60 0.13
N LEU A 38 0.95 -11.54 -0.35
CA LEU A 38 0.82 -12.11 -1.70
C LEU A 38 -0.51 -12.88 -1.86
N GLU A 39 -0.91 -13.63 -0.84
CA GLU A 39 -2.20 -14.30 -0.82
C GLU A 39 -3.37 -13.30 -0.72
N ASN A 40 -3.23 -12.25 0.07
CA ASN A 40 -4.20 -11.14 0.11
C ASN A 40 -4.31 -10.43 -1.24
N ILE A 41 -3.19 -10.19 -1.93
CA ILE A 41 -3.18 -9.64 -3.28
C ILE A 41 -3.95 -10.55 -4.23
N ARG A 42 -3.72 -11.88 -4.18
CA ARG A 42 -4.47 -12.84 -4.99
C ARG A 42 -5.98 -12.74 -4.73
N HIS A 43 -6.37 -12.67 -3.46
CA HIS A 43 -7.76 -12.57 -3.04
C HIS A 43 -8.42 -11.26 -3.51
N TYR A 44 -7.83 -10.10 -3.20
CA TYR A 44 -8.40 -8.81 -3.56
C TYR A 44 -8.37 -8.56 -5.07
N ALA A 45 -7.34 -9.04 -5.78
CA ALA A 45 -7.28 -8.95 -7.23
C ALA A 45 -8.37 -9.79 -7.91
N ALA A 46 -8.65 -11.00 -7.39
CA ALA A 46 -9.77 -11.83 -7.88
C ALA A 46 -11.11 -11.11 -7.68
N SER A 47 -11.32 -10.57 -6.47
CA SER A 47 -12.56 -9.88 -6.12
C SER A 47 -12.78 -8.59 -6.93
N ALA A 48 -11.69 -7.87 -7.24
CA ALA A 48 -11.71 -6.67 -8.06
C ALA A 48 -11.82 -6.97 -9.57
N GLY A 49 -11.78 -8.24 -9.98
CA GLY A 49 -11.87 -8.65 -11.38
C GLY A 49 -10.61 -8.39 -12.19
N TYR A 50 -9.44 -8.29 -11.57
CA TYR A 50 -8.18 -8.19 -12.30
C TYR A 50 -7.79 -9.51 -12.95
N HIS A 51 -7.00 -9.44 -14.02
CA HIS A 51 -6.54 -10.62 -14.75
C HIS A 51 -5.04 -10.59 -14.99
N GLY A 52 -4.43 -11.77 -15.20
CA GLY A 52 -3.00 -11.91 -15.52
C GLY A 52 -2.05 -11.79 -14.31
N TYR A 53 -2.56 -11.64 -13.09
CA TYR A 53 -1.74 -11.47 -11.89
C TYR A 53 -1.25 -12.79 -11.28
N ALA A 54 -1.97 -13.89 -11.48
CA ALA A 54 -1.75 -15.16 -10.75
C ALA A 54 -0.31 -15.69 -10.90
N GLY A 55 0.22 -15.73 -12.12
CA GLY A 55 1.58 -16.21 -12.36
C GLY A 55 2.67 -15.38 -11.67
N TYR A 56 2.48 -14.07 -11.52
CA TYR A 56 3.42 -13.21 -10.80
C TYR A 56 3.33 -13.42 -9.28
N VAL A 57 2.13 -13.65 -8.75
CA VAL A 57 1.95 -14.02 -7.33
C VAL A 57 2.62 -15.37 -7.06
N ASP A 58 2.39 -16.37 -7.90
CA ASP A 58 2.96 -17.71 -7.76
C ASP A 58 4.50 -17.69 -7.83
N ALA A 59 5.05 -16.92 -8.78
CA ALA A 59 6.49 -16.73 -8.91
C ALA A 59 7.10 -16.05 -7.67
N ALA A 60 6.45 -15.02 -7.13
CA ALA A 60 6.92 -14.35 -5.91
C ALA A 60 6.86 -15.29 -4.70
N LEU A 61 5.77 -16.04 -4.53
CA LEU A 61 5.62 -17.02 -3.47
C LEU A 61 6.70 -18.10 -3.53
N ALA A 62 6.95 -18.66 -4.72
CA ALA A 62 7.96 -19.69 -4.93
C ALA A 62 9.37 -19.20 -4.54
N LYS A 63 9.72 -17.96 -4.90
CA LYS A 63 11.01 -17.36 -4.52
C LYS A 63 11.16 -17.23 -3.00
N LEU A 64 10.13 -16.73 -2.31
CA LEU A 64 10.16 -16.61 -0.85
C LEU A 64 10.23 -17.99 -0.16
N GLN A 65 9.46 -18.97 -0.64
CA GLN A 65 9.45 -20.34 -0.12
C GLN A 65 10.79 -21.07 -0.35
N ALA A 66 11.50 -20.74 -1.43
CA ALA A 66 12.85 -21.22 -1.71
C ALA A 66 13.92 -20.51 -0.84
N GLY A 67 13.53 -19.63 0.09
CA GLY A 67 14.45 -18.91 0.97
C GLY A 67 15.23 -17.80 0.27
N GLN A 68 14.78 -17.33 -0.90
CA GLN A 68 15.42 -16.19 -1.55
C GLN A 68 15.22 -14.91 -0.74
N PRO A 69 16.15 -13.95 -0.81
CA PRO A 69 16.00 -12.69 -0.11
C PRO A 69 14.75 -11.93 -0.59
N PRO A 70 14.11 -11.10 0.27
CA PRO A 70 12.95 -10.30 -0.11
C PRO A 70 13.14 -9.44 -1.36
N THR A 71 14.36 -9.01 -1.67
CA THR A 71 14.69 -8.26 -2.89
C THR A 71 14.45 -9.05 -4.18
N ALA A 72 14.46 -10.39 -4.12
CA ALA A 72 14.30 -11.24 -5.29
C ALA A 72 12.90 -11.17 -5.93
N ILE A 73 11.89 -10.70 -5.18
CA ILE A 73 10.50 -10.60 -5.64
C ILE A 73 10.10 -9.18 -6.11
N ILE A 74 11.05 -8.23 -6.11
CA ILE A 74 10.77 -6.83 -6.49
C ILE A 74 10.23 -6.74 -7.92
N SER A 75 10.74 -7.56 -8.85
CA SER A 75 10.28 -7.56 -10.23
C SER A 75 8.81 -7.97 -10.35
N GLU A 76 8.40 -9.01 -9.62
CA GLU A 76 7.01 -9.46 -9.57
C GLU A 76 6.10 -8.40 -8.93
N ILE A 77 6.51 -7.81 -7.81
CA ILE A 77 5.73 -6.76 -7.13
C ILE A 77 5.52 -5.55 -8.05
N ASN A 78 6.58 -5.08 -8.72
CA ASN A 78 6.49 -3.96 -9.65
C ASN A 78 5.59 -4.29 -10.86
N THR A 79 5.66 -5.52 -11.37
CA THR A 79 4.81 -5.97 -12.47
C THR A 79 3.34 -6.05 -12.05
N LEU A 80 3.06 -6.58 -10.86
CA LEU A 80 1.72 -6.60 -10.27
C LEU A 80 1.15 -5.19 -10.11
N ALA A 81 1.93 -4.25 -9.55
CA ALA A 81 1.51 -2.87 -9.39
C ALA A 81 1.16 -2.22 -10.75
N GLY A 82 2.03 -2.36 -11.75
CA GLY A 82 1.78 -1.83 -13.09
C GLY A 82 0.57 -2.47 -13.77
N LEU A 83 0.39 -3.79 -13.61
CA LEU A 83 -0.74 -4.53 -14.16
C LEU A 83 -2.07 -4.07 -13.56
N PHE A 84 -2.14 -3.90 -12.24
CA PHE A 84 -3.36 -3.42 -11.58
C PHE A 84 -3.64 -1.95 -11.91
N GLN A 85 -2.61 -1.10 -11.91
CA GLN A 85 -2.75 0.32 -12.29
C GLN A 85 -3.22 0.49 -13.74
N GLY A 86 -2.81 -0.40 -14.66
CA GLY A 86 -3.26 -0.37 -16.05
C GLY A 86 -4.71 -0.83 -16.26
N GLN A 87 -5.26 -1.60 -15.32
CA GLN A 87 -6.65 -2.11 -15.38
C GLN A 87 -7.62 -1.28 -14.54
N ALA A 88 -7.15 -0.66 -13.45
CA ALA A 88 -7.97 0.14 -12.56
C ALA A 88 -8.44 1.43 -13.24
N GLN A 89 -9.67 1.87 -12.94
CA GLN A 89 -10.23 3.11 -13.49
C GLN A 89 -10.90 3.96 -12.41
N GLY A 90 -10.96 5.28 -12.64
CA GLY A 90 -11.67 6.24 -11.80
C GLY A 90 -11.30 6.16 -10.32
N GLN A 91 -12.31 6.11 -9.46
CA GLN A 91 -12.13 6.03 -8.00
C GLN A 91 -11.39 4.77 -7.54
N SER A 92 -11.53 3.65 -8.25
CA SER A 92 -10.82 2.41 -7.93
C SER A 92 -9.32 2.55 -8.17
N ALA A 93 -8.91 3.22 -9.26
CA ALA A 93 -7.51 3.53 -9.51
C ALA A 93 -6.93 4.47 -8.45
N ALA A 94 -7.70 5.48 -8.05
CA ALA A 94 -7.30 6.37 -6.96
C ALA A 94 -7.16 5.62 -5.63
N ALA A 95 -8.10 4.72 -5.29
CA ALA A 95 -8.03 3.92 -4.08
C ALA A 95 -6.84 2.94 -4.08
N LEU A 96 -6.54 2.32 -5.23
CA LEU A 96 -5.35 1.48 -5.39
C LEU A 96 -4.07 2.27 -5.12
N ASN A 97 -3.92 3.43 -5.75
CA ASN A 97 -2.75 4.27 -5.56
C ASN A 97 -2.65 4.83 -4.14
N LEU A 98 -3.79 5.20 -3.53
CA LEU A 98 -3.85 5.57 -2.12
C LEU A 98 -3.31 4.46 -1.23
N GLY A 99 -3.78 3.23 -1.43
CA GLY A 99 -3.34 2.05 -0.68
C GLY A 99 -1.83 1.81 -0.81
N ILE A 100 -1.27 1.91 -2.01
CA ILE A 100 0.18 1.73 -2.24
C ILE A 100 0.98 2.75 -1.42
N ASN A 101 0.61 4.03 -1.46
CA ASN A 101 1.33 5.08 -0.73
C ASN A 101 1.17 4.92 0.79
N LEU A 102 -0.02 4.55 1.27
CA LEU A 102 -0.25 4.26 2.69
C LEU A 102 0.54 3.03 3.16
N GLY A 103 0.63 1.98 2.34
CA GLY A 103 1.41 0.80 2.64
C GLY A 103 2.90 1.10 2.76
N TRP A 104 3.45 1.88 1.82
CA TRP A 104 4.83 2.37 1.92
C TRP A 104 5.08 3.17 3.19
N LEU A 105 4.20 4.13 3.49
CA LEU A 105 4.30 4.97 4.67
C LEU A 105 4.22 4.16 5.97
N GLN A 106 3.24 3.26 6.10
CA GLN A 106 3.06 2.48 7.31
C GLN A 106 4.22 1.52 7.56
N GLN A 107 4.65 0.78 6.52
CA GLN A 107 5.77 -0.14 6.65
C GLN A 107 7.08 0.62 6.89
N GLY A 108 7.25 1.78 6.24
CA GLY A 108 8.38 2.66 6.42
C GLY A 108 8.47 3.27 7.82
N ALA A 109 7.32 3.64 8.40
CA ALA A 109 7.20 4.10 9.78
C ALA A 109 7.48 2.96 10.77
N ARG A 110 6.91 1.77 10.54
CA ARG A 110 7.12 0.58 11.38
C ARG A 110 8.60 0.19 11.45
N ALA A 111 9.30 0.19 10.32
CA ALA A 111 10.71 -0.15 10.24
C ALA A 111 11.65 1.07 10.45
N ASN A 112 11.09 2.27 10.61
CA ASN A 112 11.81 3.55 10.69
C ASN A 112 12.88 3.74 9.59
N ASN A 113 12.61 3.25 8.38
CA ASN A 113 13.60 3.14 7.30
C ASN A 113 13.19 3.90 6.02
N ARG A 114 12.13 4.71 6.10
CA ARG A 114 11.69 5.56 4.99
C ARG A 114 12.20 6.99 5.18
N PRO A 115 12.95 7.55 4.22
CA PRO A 115 13.44 8.92 4.32
C PRO A 115 12.31 9.92 4.57
N VAL A 116 12.52 10.87 5.48
CA VAL A 116 11.52 11.88 5.85
C VAL A 116 11.02 12.66 4.62
N SER A 117 11.92 13.03 3.70
CA SER A 117 11.56 13.70 2.45
C SER A 117 10.63 12.86 1.56
N MET A 118 10.85 11.54 1.48
CA MET A 118 9.97 10.63 0.77
C MET A 118 8.61 10.53 1.48
N ALA A 119 8.61 10.37 2.81
CA ALA A 119 7.38 10.29 3.59
C ALA A 119 6.51 11.57 3.44
N ILE A 120 7.11 12.75 3.41
CA ILE A 120 6.40 14.01 3.13
C ILE A 120 5.79 13.99 1.72
N ALA A 121 6.55 13.54 0.72
CA ALA A 121 6.04 13.44 -0.65
C ALA A 121 4.88 12.43 -0.77
N ASP A 122 4.94 11.30 -0.07
CA ASP A 122 3.86 10.33 -0.05
C ASP A 122 2.61 10.87 0.62
N LEU A 123 2.73 11.65 1.71
CA LEU A 123 1.56 12.29 2.35
C LEU A 123 0.85 13.27 1.39
N GLY A 124 1.61 13.96 0.54
CA GLY A 124 1.04 14.76 -0.55
C GLY A 124 0.24 13.91 -1.53
N ARG A 125 0.78 12.74 -1.93
CA ARG A 125 0.08 11.78 -2.79
C ARG A 125 -1.14 11.14 -2.12
N VAL A 126 -1.05 10.82 -0.82
CA VAL A 126 -2.17 10.32 -0.01
C VAL A 126 -3.32 11.31 -0.03
N SER A 127 -3.05 12.60 0.14
CA SER A 127 -4.09 13.65 0.07
C SER A 127 -4.76 13.70 -1.29
N LEU A 128 -3.96 13.69 -2.36
CA LEU A 128 -4.45 13.71 -3.74
C LEU A 128 -5.34 12.49 -4.04
N TYR A 129 -4.85 11.28 -3.73
CA TYR A 129 -5.56 10.05 -4.05
C TYR A 129 -6.78 9.82 -3.15
N ALA A 130 -6.74 10.23 -1.88
CA ALA A 130 -7.91 10.20 -1.01
C ALA A 130 -9.03 11.09 -1.55
N GLN A 131 -8.70 12.29 -2.00
CA GLN A 131 -9.66 13.18 -2.65
C GLN A 131 -10.24 12.55 -3.93
N GLN A 132 -9.40 12.02 -4.81
CA GLN A 132 -9.82 11.41 -6.07
C GLN A 132 -10.66 10.14 -5.88
N ALA A 133 -10.39 9.37 -4.81
CA ALA A 133 -11.16 8.19 -4.44
C ALA A 133 -12.46 8.53 -3.69
N GLY A 134 -12.69 9.80 -3.36
CA GLY A 134 -13.87 10.26 -2.62
C GLY A 134 -13.90 9.77 -1.18
N TYR A 135 -12.73 9.67 -0.54
CA TYR A 135 -12.63 9.47 0.91
C TYR A 135 -12.73 10.80 1.65
N HIS A 136 -13.28 10.76 2.86
CA HIS A 136 -13.42 11.93 3.72
C HIS A 136 -12.58 11.77 4.99
N GLY A 137 -12.53 12.81 5.83
CA GLY A 137 -11.84 12.78 7.12
C GLY A 137 -10.31 12.66 7.08
N TYR A 138 -9.68 12.27 5.98
CA TYR A 138 -8.25 11.98 5.89
C TYR A 138 -7.35 13.16 6.31
N ALA A 139 -7.81 14.40 6.10
CA ALA A 139 -7.05 15.60 6.44
C ALA A 139 -6.74 15.71 7.95
N SER A 140 -7.60 15.19 8.84
CA SER A 140 -7.35 15.22 10.29
C SER A 140 -6.20 14.31 10.71
N TYR A 141 -5.78 13.39 9.84
CA TYR A 141 -4.63 12.51 10.06
C TYR A 141 -3.41 12.97 9.28
N VAL A 142 -3.58 13.41 8.03
CA VAL A 142 -2.46 13.85 7.19
C VAL A 142 -1.78 15.10 7.75
N GLN A 143 -2.53 16.11 8.20
CA GLN A 143 -1.95 17.38 8.65
C GLN A 143 -1.08 17.22 9.91
N PRO A 144 -1.54 16.53 10.98
CA PRO A 144 -0.67 16.24 12.13
C PRO A 144 0.56 15.40 11.75
N THR A 145 0.38 14.42 10.86
CA THR A 145 1.50 13.58 10.39
C THR A 145 2.57 14.41 9.68
N LEU A 146 2.15 15.32 8.81
CA LEU A 146 3.05 16.26 8.13
C LEU A 146 3.73 17.19 9.14
N GLY A 147 3.00 17.68 10.14
CA GLY A 147 3.54 18.48 11.25
C GLY A 147 4.69 17.76 11.96
N LYS A 148 4.52 16.48 12.31
CA LYS A 148 5.59 15.66 12.94
C LYS A 148 6.84 15.58 12.06
N LEU A 149 6.66 15.26 10.77
CA LEU A 149 7.80 15.09 9.85
C LEU A 149 8.54 16.41 9.61
N THR A 150 7.81 17.49 9.39
CA THR A 150 8.39 18.83 9.14
C THR A 150 9.04 19.42 10.39
N SER A 151 8.64 19.00 11.60
CA SER A 151 9.31 19.36 12.85
C SER A 151 10.57 18.51 13.13
N GLY A 152 11.01 17.69 12.19
CA GLY A 152 12.22 16.87 12.31
C GLY A 152 12.04 15.56 13.10
N GLN A 153 10.80 15.16 13.42
CA GLN A 153 10.58 13.86 14.08
C GLN A 153 10.90 12.71 13.12
N PRO A 154 11.38 11.57 13.63
CA PRO A 154 11.59 10.39 12.80
C PRO A 154 10.27 9.88 12.20
N VAL A 155 10.35 9.18 11.06
CA VAL A 155 9.17 8.64 10.39
C VAL A 155 8.40 7.66 11.28
N SER A 156 9.05 6.96 12.22
CA SER A 156 8.35 6.10 13.18
C SER A 156 7.31 6.81 14.05
N ALA A 157 7.46 8.12 14.31
CA ALA A 157 6.50 8.92 15.07
C ALA A 157 5.12 9.07 14.37
N THR A 158 5.08 8.74 13.07
CA THR A 158 3.87 8.83 12.22
C THR A 158 3.04 7.54 12.23
N LEU A 159 3.56 6.43 12.75
CA LEU A 159 2.94 5.11 12.63
C LEU A 159 1.51 5.07 13.18
N GLY A 160 1.27 5.72 14.33
CA GLY A 160 -0.06 5.79 14.94
C GLY A 160 -1.08 6.51 14.05
N ASP A 161 -0.70 7.66 13.51
CA ASP A 161 -1.57 8.47 12.65
C ASP A 161 -1.89 7.76 11.34
N ILE A 162 -0.89 7.15 10.70
CA ILE A 162 -1.06 6.40 9.45
C ILE A 162 -1.94 5.18 9.67
N THR A 163 -1.75 4.46 10.78
CA THR A 163 -2.55 3.26 11.10
C THR A 163 -4.00 3.64 11.35
N ALA A 164 -4.25 4.74 12.08
CA ALA A 164 -5.60 5.24 12.30
C ALA A 164 -6.26 5.74 11.01
N LEU A 165 -5.50 6.39 10.12
CA LEU A 165 -5.97 6.79 8.80
C LEU A 165 -6.38 5.58 7.97
N ILE A 166 -5.56 4.52 7.92
CA ILE A 166 -5.91 3.28 7.21
C ILE A 166 -7.22 2.70 7.77
N GLY A 167 -7.38 2.65 9.09
CA GLY A 167 -8.59 2.18 9.74
C GLY A 167 -9.84 3.00 9.37
N LEU A 168 -9.73 4.34 9.34
CA LEU A 168 -10.81 5.21 8.88
C LEU A 168 -11.22 4.87 7.44
N LEU A 169 -10.25 4.83 6.52
CA LEU A 169 -10.51 4.64 5.09
C LEU A 169 -11.10 3.25 4.79
N GLN A 170 -10.68 2.22 5.53
CA GLN A 170 -11.27 0.89 5.43
C GLN A 170 -12.71 0.85 5.96
N GLY A 171 -13.07 1.69 6.93
CA GLY A 171 -14.44 1.80 7.46
C GLY A 171 -15.40 2.59 6.56
N GLU A 172 -14.88 3.46 5.67
CA GLU A 172 -15.66 4.19 4.65
C GLU A 172 -15.88 3.38 3.35
N GLY A 173 -15.17 2.26 3.23
CA GLY A 173 -15.07 1.43 2.02
C GLY A 173 -16.34 0.69 1.61
#